data_AF-A0A1I4C862-F1
#
_entry.id   AF-A0A1I4C862-F1
#
_cell.length_a   1.000
_cell.length_b   1.000
_cell.length_c   1.000
_cell.angle_alpha   90.00
_cell.angle_beta   90.00
_cell.angle_gamma   90.00
#
_symmetry.space_group_name_H-M   'P 1'
#
loop_
_entity.id
_entity.type
_entity.pdbx_description
1 polymer ?
#
loop_
_entity_poly.entity_id
_entity_poly.type
_entity_poly.pdbx_seq_one_letter_code
_entity_poly.pdbx_strand_id
1 'polypeptide(L)' 'MAEERYFLIFQEASDEECLLTIQPYQDEQSLAEAINQLQAKQIDEYTIIHGKKMTAKLRLAVELSEVEDEE' A
#
# COMPACT_ATOMS: atom_id res chain seq x y z
N MET A 1 -8.06 22.83 -9.33
CA MET A 1 -7.96 22.66 -7.86
C MET A 1 -7.61 21.21 -7.62
N ALA A 2 -6.54 20.89 -6.90
CA ALA A 2 -6.14 19.50 -6.68
C ALA A 2 -7.06 18.87 -5.64
N GLU A 3 -7.90 17.93 -6.08
CA GLU A 3 -8.81 17.16 -5.22
C GLU A 3 -7.99 16.37 -4.17
N GLU A 4 -8.39 16.51 -2.92
CA GLU A 4 -7.85 15.72 -1.81
C GLU A 4 -8.27 14.25 -1.98
N ARG A 5 -7.36 13.33 -1.69
CA ARG A 5 -7.58 11.89 -1.83
C ARG A 5 -6.99 11.15 -0.63
N TYR A 6 -7.56 9.99 -0.36
CA TYR A 6 -7.04 9.05 0.60
C TYR A 6 -6.29 7.94 -0.13
N PHE A 7 -5.21 7.45 0.46
CA PHE A 7 -4.48 6.29 -0.04
C PHE A 7 -4.39 5.27 1.08
N LEU A 8 -4.93 4.07 0.84
CA LEU A 8 -4.82 2.92 1.71
C LEU A 8 -3.66 2.07 1.23
N ILE A 9 -2.70 1.81 2.10
CA ILE A 9 -1.52 0.99 1.82
C ILE A 9 -1.57 -0.20 2.76
N PHE A 10 -1.50 -1.41 2.23
CA PHE A 10 -1.52 -2.64 3.03
C PHE A 10 -0.64 -3.71 2.39
N GLN A 11 -0.16 -4.64 3.21
CA GLN A 11 0.63 -5.77 2.75
C GLN A 11 -0.25 -7.00 2.64
N GLU A 12 -0.26 -7.62 1.47
CA GLU A 12 -0.85 -8.94 1.27
C GLU A 12 0.29 -9.96 1.37
N ALA A 13 0.29 -10.71 2.48
CA ALA A 13 1.16 -11.87 2.62
C ALA A 13 0.55 -13.02 1.80
N SER A 14 1.14 -13.30 0.65
CA SER A 14 0.90 -14.54 -0.09
C SER A 14 2.07 -15.49 0.18
N ASP A 15 1.82 -16.79 0.20
CA ASP A 15 2.80 -17.85 0.54
C ASP A 15 4.13 -17.75 -0.25
N GLU A 16 4.10 -17.11 -1.43
CA GLU A 16 5.25 -17.02 -2.33
C GLU A 16 5.86 -15.61 -2.40
N GLU A 17 5.13 -14.53 -2.07
CA GLU A 17 5.58 -13.14 -2.23
C GLU A 17 4.90 -12.16 -1.25
N CYS A 18 5.66 -11.20 -0.74
CA CYS A 18 5.13 -10.06 0.01
C CYS A 18 4.71 -8.95 -0.95
N LEU A 19 3.40 -8.75 -1.16
CA LEU A 19 2.89 -7.76 -2.10
C LEU A 19 2.39 -6.51 -1.35
N LEU A 20 2.95 -5.35 -1.68
CA LEU A 20 2.51 -4.06 -1.14
C LEU A 20 1.44 -3.45 -2.06
N THR A 21 0.20 -3.38 -1.58
CA THR A 21 -0.93 -2.83 -2.33
C THR A 21 -1.19 -1.38 -1.93
N ILE A 22 -1.36 -0.49 -2.91
CA ILE A 22 -1.69 0.93 -2.72
C ILE A 22 -2.99 1.26 -3.46
N GLN A 23 -4.05 1.62 -2.73
CA GLN A 23 -5.37 1.91 -3.29
C GLN A 23 -5.81 3.36 -3.00
N PRO A 24 -6.13 4.16 -4.03
CA PRO A 24 -6.64 5.52 -3.85
C PRO A 24 -8.16 5.56 -3.66
N TYR A 25 -8.64 6.42 -2.77
CA TYR A 25 -10.05 6.70 -2.51
C TYR A 25 -10.35 8.20 -2.59
N GLN A 26 -11.54 8.54 -3.05
CA GLN A 26 -11.97 9.93 -3.23
C GLN A 26 -12.65 10.50 -1.98
N ASP A 27 -13.22 9.63 -1.15
CA ASP A 27 -14.05 9.99 -0.01
C ASP A 27 -13.83 9.02 1.16
N GLU A 28 -14.20 9.46 2.36
CA GLU A 28 -14.01 8.68 3.59
C GLU A 28 -14.91 7.46 3.67
N GLN A 29 -16.08 7.48 3.01
CA GLN A 29 -17.01 6.33 3.02
C GLN A 29 -16.41 5.13 2.29
N SER A 30 -15.90 5.35 1.07
CA SER A 30 -15.26 4.29 0.29
C SER A 30 -13.99 3.76 0.94
N LEU A 31 -13.22 4.61 1.63
CA LEU A 31 -12.10 4.18 2.46
C LEU A 31 -12.54 3.28 3.63
N ALA A 32 -13.60 3.67 4.34
CA ALA A 32 -14.13 2.89 5.47
C ALA A 32 -14.64 1.51 5.02
N GLU A 33 -15.31 1.43 3.88
CA GLU A 33 -15.72 0.15 3.29
C GLU A 33 -14.52 -0.75 2.97
N ALA A 34 -13.44 -0.18 2.42
CA ALA A 34 -12.22 -0.93 2.14
C ALA A 34 -11.52 -1.44 3.41
N ILE A 35 -11.46 -0.63 4.46
CA ILE A 35 -10.90 -1.05 5.77
C ILE A 35 -11.70 -2.22 6.34
N ASN A 36 -13.03 -2.17 6.27
CA ASN A 36 -13.88 -3.29 6.71
C ASN A 36 -13.59 -4.57 5.92
N GLN A 37 -13.32 -4.46 4.62
CA GLN A 37 -12.91 -5.61 3.80
C GLN A 37 -11.53 -6.14 4.18
N LEU A 38 -10.57 -5.27 4.51
CA LEU A 38 -9.25 -5.69 5.01
C LEU A 38 -9.36 -6.44 6.33
N GLN A 39 -10.17 -5.93 7.26
CA GLN A 39 -10.45 -6.61 8.53
C GLN A 39 -11.09 -7.99 8.31
N ALA A 40 -12.02 -8.11 7.37
CA ALA A 40 -12.62 -9.40 7.02
C ALA A 40 -11.59 -10.39 6.43
N LYS A 41 -10.52 -9.89 5.81
CA LYS A 41 -9.38 -10.66 5.30
C LYS A 41 -8.27 -10.88 6.34
N GLN A 42 -8.45 -10.45 7.59
CA GLN A 42 -7.45 -10.51 8.65
C GLN A 42 -6.13 -9.78 8.30
N ILE A 43 -6.25 -8.69 7.53
CA ILE A 43 -5.12 -7.79 7.25
C ILE A 43 -5.22 -6.63 8.23
N ASP A 44 -4.48 -6.73 9.32
CA ASP A 44 -4.47 -5.73 10.40
C ASP A 44 -3.42 -4.63 10.19
N GLU A 45 -2.42 -4.88 9.34
CA GLU A 45 -1.33 -3.94 9.05
C GLU A 45 -1.63 -3.11 7.80
N TYR A 46 -2.13 -1.89 8.02
CA TYR A 46 -2.37 -0.91 6.96
C TYR A 46 -1.99 0.51 7.39
N THR A 47 -1.70 1.36 6.40
CA THR A 47 -1.41 2.78 6.57
C THR A 47 -2.36 3.60 5.69
N ILE A 48 -2.90 4.68 6.24
CA ILE A 48 -3.75 5.64 5.52
C ILE A 48 -2.96 6.93 5.34
N ILE A 49 -2.85 7.39 4.09
CA ILE A 49 -2.29 8.70 3.76
C ILE A 49 -3.41 9.58 3.24
N HIS A 50 -3.65 10.70 3.93
CA HIS A 50 -4.51 11.77 3.43
C HIS A 50 -3.63 12.83 2.78
N GLY A 51 -3.79 13.05 1.47
CA GLY A 51 -3.05 14.10 0.79
C GLY A 51 -3.61 14.44 -0.59
N LYS A 52 -3.12 15.55 -1.14
CA LYS A 52 -3.30 15.85 -2.55
C LYS A 52 -2.38 14.96 -3.37
N LYS A 53 -2.86 14.49 -4.53
CA LYS A 53 -2.04 13.71 -5.49
C LYS A 53 -0.78 14.51 -5.85
N MET A 54 0.33 14.28 -5.15
CA MET A 54 1.64 14.74 -5.60
C MET A 54 2.05 13.85 -6.76
N THR A 55 2.57 14.46 -7.82
CA THR A 55 3.23 13.78 -8.94
C THR A 55 4.58 13.21 -8.48
N ALA A 56 4.60 12.45 -7.39
CA ALA A 56 5.80 11.82 -6.88
C ALA A 56 6.04 10.52 -7.67
N LYS A 57 7.04 10.53 -8.56
CA LYS A 57 7.59 9.29 -9.12
C LYS A 57 8.32 8.57 -7.99
N LEU A 58 7.68 7.55 -7.41
CA LEU A 58 8.36 6.59 -6.55
C LEU A 58 9.36 5.82 -7.43
N ARG A 59 10.65 6.19 -7.40
CA ARG A 59 11.73 5.35 -7.94
C ARG A 59 12.07 4.32 -6.86
N LEU A 60 11.45 3.15 -6.94
CA LEU A 60 11.88 2.00 -6.15
C LEU A 60 13.22 1.53 -6.73
N ALA A 61 14.33 1.88 -6.11
CA ALA A 61 15.63 1.27 -6.39
C ALA A 61 15.69 0.00 -5.56
N VAL A 62 15.36 -1.13 -6.16
CA VAL A 62 15.65 -2.45 -5.57
C VAL A 62 17.12 -2.73 -5.86
N GLU A 63 17.99 -2.45 -4.90
CA GLU A 63 19.32 -3.07 -4.88
C GLU A 63 19.11 -4.54 -4.50
N LEU A 64 19.13 -5.42 -5.50
CA LEU A 64 19.37 -6.85 -5.28
C LEU A 64 20.82 -6.95 -4.78
N SER A 65 21.01 -6.89 -3.46
CA SER A 65 22.24 -7.42 -2.88
C SER A 65 22.15 -8.93 -3.01
N GLU A 66 22.82 -9.47 -4.03
CA GLU A 66 23.10 -10.90 -4.14
C GLU A 66 23.70 -11.35 -2.80
N VAL A 67 22.97 -12.18 -2.05
CA VAL A 67 23.53 -12.93 -0.94
C VAL A 67 24.46 -13.96 -1.57
N GLU A 68 25.74 -13.64 -1.63
CA GLU A 68 26.83 -14.61 -1.83
C GLU A 68 26.79 -15.58 -0.63
N ASP A 69 26.00 -16.65 -0.77
CA ASP A 69 26.22 -17.92 -0.09
C ASP A 69 27.42 -18.60 -0.77
N GLU A 70 28.64 -18.24 -0.37
CA GLU A 70 29.84 -19.03 -0.65
C GLU A 70 30.68 -19.23 0.63
N GLU A 71 30.50 -20.45 1.17
CA GLU A 71 31.38 -21.27 2.06
C GLU A 71 31.50 -20.98 3.56
#